data_AF-A0A8J4CVX4-F1
#
_entry.id   AF-A0A8J4CVX4-F1
#
_cell.length_a   1.000
_cell.length_b   1.000
_cell.length_c   1.000
_cell.angle_alpha   90.00
_cell.angle_beta   90.00
_cell.angle_gamma   90.00
#
_symmetry.space_group_name_H-M   'P 1'
#
loop_
_entity.id
_entity.type
_entity.pdbx_description
1 polymer ?
#
loop_
_entity_poly.entity_id
_entity_poly.type
_entity_poly.pdbx_seq_one_letter_code
_entity_poly.pdbx_strand_id
1 'polypeptide(L)'
;MDSNDGILEFWENQRFWGLTWGAPLLPFDWPAWSDSQGNAVQLARPPEREGERSWFIVRTLGTDEEGWRYSTVFSKLNIPRPGGRASKRSSDYVRSRVWRKLVAETLTQPPVS
;
A
#
# COMPACT_ATOMS: atom_id res chain seq x y z
N MET A 1 -12.52 -7.45 2.10
CA MET A 1 -12.02 -6.95 0.80
C MET A 1 -13.22 -6.44 0.06
N ASP A 2 -13.39 -5.12 0.00
CA ASP A 2 -14.47 -4.53 -0.79
C ASP A 2 -14.02 -4.54 -2.26
N SER A 3 -14.65 -5.39 -3.06
CA SER A 3 -14.40 -5.52 -4.49
C SER A 3 -15.28 -4.51 -5.23
N ASN A 4 -14.71 -3.36 -5.59
CA ASN A 4 -15.25 -2.58 -6.71
C ASN A 4 -14.58 -3.10 -7.98
N ASP A 5 -15.38 -3.64 -8.90
CA ASP A 5 -15.05 -3.79 -10.32
C ASP A 5 -13.76 -4.57 -10.66
N GLY A 6 -13.49 -5.69 -9.97
CA GLY A 6 -12.32 -6.51 -10.26
C GLY A 6 -10.99 -5.84 -9.88
N ILE A 7 -11.00 -4.88 -8.96
CA ILE A 7 -9.78 -4.28 -8.40
C ILE A 7 -9.66 -4.63 -6.92
N LEU A 8 -8.51 -5.17 -6.54
CA LEU A 8 -8.14 -5.37 -5.13
C LEU A 8 -7.13 -4.31 -4.69
N GLU A 9 -7.26 -3.82 -3.47
CA GLU A 9 -6.38 -2.80 -2.89
C GLU A 9 -5.58 -3.38 -1.71
N PHE A 10 -4.31 -3.01 -1.63
CA PHE A 10 -3.34 -3.50 -0.65
C PHE A 10 -2.42 -2.36 -0.20
N TRP A 11 -1.96 -2.41 1.04
CA TRP A 11 -1.08 -1.41 1.63
C TRP A 11 0.27 -2.06 1.90
N GLU A 12 1.31 -1.52 1.27
CA GLU A 12 2.69 -1.84 1.59
C GLU A 12 3.17 -0.90 2.69
N ASN A 13 3.71 -1.45 3.77
CA ASN A 13 4.07 -0.72 4.99
C ASN A 13 5.55 -0.93 5.32
N GLN A 14 6.27 0.15 5.57
CA GLN A 14 7.71 0.11 5.81
C GLN A 14 8.12 1.04 6.96
N ARG A 15 9.19 0.65 7.67
CA ARG A 15 9.83 1.46 8.72
C ARG A 15 11.20 1.96 8.27
N PHE A 16 11.55 3.17 8.70
CA PHE A 16 12.86 3.76 8.49
C PHE A 16 13.83 3.33 9.58
N TRP A 17 15.01 2.88 9.16
CA TRP A 17 16.10 2.41 10.03
C TRP A 17 17.38 3.27 9.91
N GLY A 18 17.23 4.55 9.55
CA GLY A 18 18.33 5.50 9.44
C GLY A 18 18.94 5.60 8.04
N LEU A 19 19.05 4.47 7.31
CA LEU A 19 19.55 4.44 5.94
C LEU A 19 18.55 3.83 4.95
N THR A 20 17.74 2.88 5.40
CA THR A 20 16.85 2.11 4.54
C THR A 20 15.44 2.09 5.08
N TRP A 21 14.50 1.81 4.17
CA TRP A 21 13.11 1.55 4.48
C TRP A 21 12.82 0.06 4.29
N GLY A 22 12.06 -0.53 5.20
CA GLY A 22 11.59 -1.90 5.05
C GLY A 22 11.40 -2.61 6.38
N ALA A 23 11.60 -3.92 6.35
CA ALA A 23 11.62 -4.79 7.51
C ALA A 23 12.92 -4.64 8.32
N PRO A 24 12.94 -5.01 9.62
CA PRO A 24 11.79 -5.50 10.39
C PRO A 24 10.79 -4.39 10.71
N LEU A 25 9.55 -4.79 11.01
CA LEU A 25 8.51 -3.92 11.57
C LEU A 25 8.41 -4.21 13.08
N LEU A 26 8.07 -3.20 13.87
CA LEU A 26 7.91 -3.35 15.32
C LEU A 26 6.58 -4.04 15.65
N PRO A 27 6.42 -4.65 16.85
CA PRO A 27 5.19 -5.37 17.20
C PRO A 27 3.89 -4.55 17.15
N PHE A 28 3.99 -3.22 17.25
CA PHE A 28 2.87 -2.27 17.18
C PHE A 28 2.77 -1.56 15.82
N ASP A 29 3.63 -1.90 14.87
CA ASP A 29 3.50 -1.44 13.49
C ASP A 29 2.39 -2.20 12.77
N TRP A 30 1.91 -1.60 11.69
CA TRP A 30 1.12 -2.36 10.73
C TRP A 30 1.98 -3.44 10.08
N PRO A 31 1.38 -4.59 9.68
CA PRO A 31 2.09 -5.64 8.94
C PRO A 31 2.67 -5.11 7.63
N ALA A 32 3.71 -5.75 7.09
CA ALA A 32 4.37 -5.32 5.85
C ALA A 32 3.40 -5.19 4.67
N TRP A 33 2.37 -6.03 4.66
CA TRP A 33 1.22 -5.95 3.76
C TRP A 33 -0.08 -5.98 4.57
N SER A 34 -0.93 -4.99 4.36
CA SER A 34 -2.22 -4.90 5.03
C SER A 34 -3.37 -4.53 4.10
N ASP A 35 -4.59 -4.64 4.61
CA ASP A 35 -5.76 -3.98 4.04
C ASP A 35 -5.86 -2.51 4.49
N SER A 36 -6.96 -1.83 4.14
CA SER A 36 -7.22 -0.43 4.46
C SER A 36 -7.36 -0.16 5.96
N GLN A 37 -7.63 -1.20 6.75
CA GLN A 37 -7.85 -1.13 8.19
C GLN A 37 -6.58 -1.50 8.97
N GLY A 38 -5.49 -1.89 8.29
CA GLY A 38 -4.24 -2.31 8.91
C GLY A 38 -4.20 -3.78 9.31
N ASN A 39 -5.18 -4.59 8.89
CA ASN A 39 -5.15 -6.04 9.14
C ASN A 39 -4.15 -6.71 8.19
N ALA A 40 -3.45 -7.74 8.67
CA ALA A 40 -2.47 -8.46 7.87
C ALA A 40 -3.11 -9.11 6.64
N VAL A 41 -2.47 -8.92 5.48
CA VAL A 41 -2.82 -9.63 4.25
C VAL A 41 -1.64 -10.47 3.81
N GLN A 42 -1.87 -11.77 3.62
CA GLN A 42 -0.85 -12.66 3.11
C GLN A 42 -0.88 -12.68 1.58
N LEU A 43 0.22 -12.22 0.98
CA LEU A 43 0.43 -12.29 -0.46
C LEU A 43 1.38 -13.44 -0.76
N ALA A 44 0.97 -14.37 -1.61
CA ALA A 44 1.83 -15.47 -2.06
C ALA A 44 3.09 -14.94 -2.77
N ARG A 45 2.94 -13.83 -3.51
CA ARG A 45 4.06 -13.15 -4.19
C ARG A 45 3.73 -11.66 -4.34
N PRO A 46 4.22 -10.79 -3.44
CA PRO A 46 4.09 -9.34 -3.55
C PRO A 46 4.67 -8.80 -4.87
N PRO A 47 4.23 -7.63 -5.38
CA PRO A 47 4.87 -6.98 -6.52
C PRO A 47 6.19 -6.33 -6.10
N GLU A 48 7.20 -6.38 -6.97
CA GLU A 48 8.46 -5.64 -6.77
C GLU A 48 8.46 -4.30 -7.53
N ARG A 49 7.67 -4.21 -8.59
CA ARG A 49 7.57 -3.04 -9.46
C ARG A 49 6.16 -2.86 -10.01
N GLU A 50 5.83 -1.63 -10.34
CA GLU A 50 4.59 -1.28 -11.03
C GLU A 50 4.50 -1.96 -12.41
N GLY A 51 3.28 -2.34 -12.79
CA GLY A 51 2.95 -3.07 -14.02
C GLY A 51 3.14 -4.59 -13.93
N GLU A 52 3.84 -5.10 -12.91
CA GLU A 52 4.00 -6.54 -12.73
C GLU A 52 2.65 -7.19 -12.43
N ARG A 53 2.24 -8.22 -13.19
CA ARG A 53 1.03 -9.03 -12.88
C ARG A 53 -0.22 -8.19 -12.60
N SER A 54 -0.37 -7.10 -13.36
CA SER A 54 -1.47 -6.14 -13.26
C SER A 54 -1.55 -5.39 -11.92
N TRP A 55 -0.43 -5.24 -11.24
CA TRP A 55 -0.28 -4.40 -10.06
C TRP A 55 0.12 -2.98 -10.45
N PHE A 56 -0.45 -1.99 -9.75
CA PHE A 56 -0.15 -0.58 -9.99
C PHE A 56 -0.19 0.22 -8.69
N ILE A 57 0.61 1.29 -8.64
CA ILE A 57 0.72 2.14 -7.47
C ILE A 57 -0.34 3.23 -7.55
N VAL A 58 -1.10 3.42 -6.47
CA VAL A 58 -2.03 4.53 -6.36
C VAL A 58 -1.29 5.77 -5.89
N ARG A 59 -1.20 6.76 -6.78
CA ARG A 59 -0.63 8.09 -6.49
C ARG A 59 -1.74 9.12 -6.36
N THR A 60 -1.66 9.96 -5.34
CA THR A 60 -2.59 11.06 -5.08
C THR A 60 -1.82 12.32 -4.70
N LEU A 61 -2.51 13.46 -4.53
CA LEU A 61 -1.90 14.67 -3.98
C LEU A 61 -1.30 14.47 -2.56
N GLY A 62 -1.69 13.39 -1.86
CA GLY A 62 -1.19 13.04 -0.54
C GLY A 62 0.04 12.14 -0.53
N THR A 63 0.53 11.69 -1.69
CA THR A 63 1.67 10.79 -1.84
C THR A 63 2.82 11.45 -2.59
N ASP A 64 4.05 10.98 -2.37
CA ASP A 64 5.18 11.34 -3.24
C ASP A 64 5.07 10.70 -4.64
N GLU A 65 6.09 10.93 -5.49
CA GLU A 65 6.17 10.40 -6.86
C GLU A 65 6.21 8.86 -6.91
N GLU A 66 6.64 8.21 -5.82
CA GLU A 66 6.67 6.76 -5.69
C GLU A 66 5.40 6.19 -5.05
N GLY A 67 4.45 7.04 -4.65
CA GLY A 67 3.17 6.65 -4.02
C GLY A 67 3.21 6.54 -2.49
N TRP A 68 4.31 6.95 -1.84
CA TRP A 68 4.45 6.86 -0.38
C TRP A 68 3.80 8.04 0.34
N ARG A 69 3.23 7.73 1.52
CA ARG A 69 2.86 8.70 2.55
C ARG A 69 3.71 8.48 3.78
N TYR A 70 4.14 9.56 4.42
CA TYR A 70 5.06 9.50 5.55
C TYR A 70 4.40 9.91 6.88
N SER A 71 4.84 9.29 7.98
CA SER A 71 4.37 9.60 9.33
C SER A 71 5.34 9.14 10.40
N THR A 72 5.11 9.57 11.64
CA THR A 72 5.80 9.04 12.83
C THR A 72 5.31 7.65 13.22
N VAL A 73 4.01 7.36 13.00
CA VAL A 73 3.32 6.08 13.24
C VAL A 73 2.20 5.86 12.22
N PHE A 74 1.81 4.60 11.98
CA PHE A 74 0.85 4.23 10.94
C PHE A 74 -0.55 4.81 11.15
N SER A 75 -1.05 4.83 12.38
CA SER A 75 -2.37 5.38 12.72
C SER A 75 -2.55 6.86 12.36
N LYS A 76 -1.46 7.59 12.14
CA LYS A 76 -1.49 9.00 11.74
C LYS A 76 -1.48 9.20 10.22
N LEU A 77 -1.29 8.17 9.38
CA LEU A 77 -1.11 8.31 7.93
C LEU A 77 -2.31 8.95 7.20
N ASN A 78 -3.53 8.79 7.73
CA ASN A 78 -4.73 9.40 7.15
C ASN A 78 -5.11 10.74 7.83
N ILE A 79 -4.40 11.14 8.88
CA ILE A 79 -4.66 12.40 9.58
C ILE A 79 -3.95 13.52 8.80
N PRO A 80 -4.66 14.57 8.34
CA PRO A 80 -4.04 15.71 7.67
C PRO A 80 -2.89 16.32 8.49
N ARG A 81 -1.85 16.81 7.80
CA ARG A 81 -0.77 17.58 8.42
C ARG A 81 -0.39 18.77 7.55
N PRO A 82 0.04 19.91 8.13
CA PRO A 82 0.55 21.04 7.35
C PRO A 82 1.65 20.58 6.40
N GLY A 83 1.64 21.01 5.14
CA GLY A 83 2.60 20.57 4.12
C GLY A 83 2.39 19.14 3.59
N GLY A 84 1.31 18.46 3.99
CA GLY A 84 0.94 17.15 3.46
C GLY A 84 1.85 16.00 3.89
N ARG A 85 1.50 14.78 3.46
CA ARG A 85 2.26 13.54 3.77
C ARG A 85 3.06 13.01 2.59
N ALA A 86 3.05 13.72 1.47
CA ALA A 86 3.80 13.43 0.25
C ALA A 86 5.31 13.73 0.34
N SER A 87 5.81 14.15 1.50
CA SER A 87 7.23 14.47 1.69
C SER A 87 7.69 14.01 3.07
N LYS A 88 8.80 13.27 3.11
CA LYS A 88 9.41 12.76 4.33
C LYS A 88 9.93 13.90 5.22
N ARG A 89 9.60 13.85 6.51
CA ARG A 89 10.23 14.67 7.56
C ARG A 89 11.31 13.89 8.30
N SER A 90 12.16 14.60 9.02
CA SER A 90 13.19 13.99 9.90
C SER A 90 12.57 13.08 10.96
N SER A 91 11.38 13.42 11.47
CA SER A 91 10.64 12.64 12.46
C SER A 91 9.76 11.52 11.89
N ASP A 92 9.68 11.38 10.57
CA ASP A 92 8.90 10.30 9.97
C ASP A 92 9.68 8.99 10.00
N TYR A 93 9.08 7.98 10.63
CA TYR A 93 9.67 6.65 10.82
C TYR A 93 8.90 5.57 10.10
N VAL A 94 7.71 5.85 9.59
CA VAL A 94 6.91 4.90 8.84
C VAL A 94 6.46 5.51 7.52
N ARG A 95 6.29 4.65 6.53
CA ARG A 95 5.66 5.01 5.26
C ARG A 95 4.71 3.90 4.82
N SER A 96 3.67 4.31 4.10
CA SER A 96 2.72 3.38 3.50
C SER A 96 2.42 3.81 2.07
N ARG A 97 2.28 2.82 1.19
CA ARG A 97 1.92 2.99 -0.22
C ARG A 97 0.79 2.05 -0.57
N VAL A 98 -0.16 2.56 -1.33
CA VAL A 98 -1.30 1.79 -1.80
C VAL A 98 -0.97 1.18 -3.16
N TRP A 99 -1.19 -0.12 -3.23
CA TRP A 99 -1.12 -0.92 -4.43
C TRP A 99 -2.52 -1.39 -4.80
N ARG A 100 -2.82 -1.36 -6.09
CA ARG A 100 -4.02 -1.99 -6.64
C ARG A 100 -3.63 -3.10 -7.60
N LYS A 101 -4.45 -4.13 -7.65
CA LYS A 101 -4.30 -5.26 -8.55
C LYS A 101 -5.59 -5.47 -9.34
N LEU A 102 -5.50 -5.46 -10.66
CA LEU A 102 -6.60 -5.97 -11.50
C LEU A 102 -6.67 -7.49 -11.32
N VAL A 103 -7.81 -7.98 -10.86
CA VAL A 103 -8.20 -9.37 -11.00
C VAL A 103 -9.02 -9.43 -12.26
N ALA A 104 -8.56 -10.23 -13.23
CA ALA A 104 -9.41 -10.55 -14.38
C ALA A 104 -10.74 -11.07 -13.83
N GLU A 105 -11.84 -10.38 -14.16
CA GLU A 105 -13.14 -11.02 -14.08
C GLU A 105 -13.00 -12.34 -14.84
N THR A 106 -13.31 -13.43 -14.17
CA THR A 106 -13.55 -14.69 -14.86
C THR A 106 -14.71 -14.41 -15.81
N LEU A 107 -14.41 -14.04 -17.06
CA LEU A 107 -15.38 -13.99 -18.15
C LEU A 107 -15.89 -15.42 -18.25
N THR A 108 -17.00 -15.67 -17.55
CA THR A 108 -17.70 -16.94 -17.57
C THR A 108 -18.38 -16.96 -18.92
N GLN A 109 -17.67 -17.45 -19.92
CA GLN A 109 -18.23 -17.72 -21.23
C GLN A 109 -19.37 -18.74 -21.00
N PRO A 110 -20.64 -18.44 -21.32
CA PRO A 110 -21.66 -19.47 -21.30
C PRO A 110 -21.28 -20.53 -22.34
N PRO A 111 -21.53 -21.83 -22.08
CA PRO A 111 -21.32 -22.85 -23.09
C PRO A 111 -22.20 -22.51 -24.30
N VAL A 112 -21.58 -22.47 -25.47
CA VAL A 112 -22.29 -22.37 -26.74
C VAL A 112 -23.03 -23.70 -26.92
N SER A 113 -24.37 -23.65 -26.82
CA SER A 113 -25.26 -24.74 -27.25
C SER A 113 -25.69 -24.52 -28.69
#